data_AF-A0A850WTZ0-F1
#
_entry.id   AF-A0A850WTZ0-F1
#
_cell.length_a   1.000
_cell.length_b   1.000
_cell.length_c   1.000
_cell.angle_alpha   90.00
_cell.angle_beta   90.00
_cell.angle_gamma   90.00
#
_symmetry.space_group_name_H-M   'P 1'
#
loop_
_entity.id
_entity.type
_entity.pdbx_description
1 polymer ?
#
loop_
_entity_poly.entity_id
_entity_poly.type
_entity_poly.pdbx_seq_one_letter_code
_entity_poly.pdbx_strand_id
1 'polypeptide(L)'
;SAHLDADLGPQSFLGPEFPPAMTPTSPRRFSPGPKDLLPDDDVPREPRRIVIHRGSTGLGFNIVGGEDGEGIFISFILAGGPADLSGELRKGDQILSVNGVDLRGATHEQAALALKNAGQNVTIVAQYRPE
;
A
#
# COMPACT_ATOMS: atom_id res chain seq x y z
N SER A 1 -10.59 53.70 -48.15
CA SER A 1 -10.07 52.54 -47.39
C SER A 1 -8.66 52.25 -47.87
N ALA A 2 -7.68 52.29 -46.95
CA ALA A 2 -6.32 51.71 -46.98
C ALA A 2 -5.47 52.53 -45.98
N HIS A 3 -5.64 52.32 -44.68
CA HIS A 3 -4.81 51.46 -43.82
C HIS A 3 -3.38 52.00 -43.66
N LEU A 4 -3.16 52.73 -42.55
CA LEU A 4 -1.86 53.12 -42.00
C LEU A 4 -1.59 52.15 -40.84
N ASP A 5 -0.61 51.27 -41.02
CA ASP A 5 -0.03 50.42 -39.96
C ASP A 5 1.48 50.40 -40.22
N ALA A 6 2.27 51.01 -39.33
CA ALA A 6 2.87 50.41 -38.13
C ALA A 6 4.15 49.63 -38.52
N ASP A 7 5.34 50.10 -38.18
CA ASP A 7 5.98 50.15 -36.86
C ASP A 7 6.95 48.97 -36.68
N LEU A 8 8.22 49.37 -36.53
CA LEU A 8 9.36 48.74 -35.84
C LEU A 8 9.49 47.20 -35.85
N GLY A 9 10.57 46.73 -36.47
CA GLY A 9 10.99 45.32 -36.45
C GLY A 9 11.38 44.81 -35.06
N PRO A 10 11.30 43.49 -34.82
CA PRO A 10 11.65 42.92 -33.53
C PRO A 10 13.17 42.70 -33.41
N GLN A 11 13.79 43.36 -32.42
CA GLN A 11 15.13 42.99 -31.95
C GLN A 11 15.02 41.74 -31.07
N SER A 12 15.78 40.72 -31.43
CA SER A 12 15.92 39.44 -30.75
C SER A 12 16.71 39.59 -29.44
N PHE A 13 16.01 39.57 -28.31
CA PHE A 13 16.63 39.39 -27.00
C PHE A 13 16.62 37.90 -26.64
N LEU A 14 17.80 37.25 -26.72
CA LEU A 14 18.04 35.94 -26.12
C LEU A 14 18.11 36.13 -24.59
N GLY A 15 17.06 35.72 -23.87
CA GLY A 15 17.11 35.49 -22.42
C GLY A 15 17.65 34.09 -22.11
N PRO A 16 18.20 33.84 -20.91
CA PRO A 16 18.66 32.52 -20.52
C PRO A 16 17.49 31.55 -20.33
N GLU A 17 17.58 30.40 -20.99
CA GLU A 17 16.64 29.29 -20.89
C GLU A 17 16.70 28.67 -19.48
N PHE A 18 15.67 28.90 -18.67
CA PHE A 18 15.47 28.13 -17.44
C PHE A 18 14.85 26.77 -17.82
N PRO A 19 15.34 25.64 -17.27
CA PRO A 19 14.73 24.34 -17.55
C PRO A 19 13.27 24.32 -17.05
N PRO A 20 12.37 23.55 -17.69
CA PRO A 20 10.98 23.48 -17.26
C PRO A 20 10.93 22.95 -15.83
N ALA A 21 10.30 23.73 -14.94
CA ALA A 21 9.93 23.25 -13.62
C ALA A 21 9.08 21.98 -13.80
N MET A 22 9.56 20.86 -13.27
CA MET A 22 8.73 19.67 -13.11
C MET A 22 7.47 20.10 -12.38
N THR A 23 6.33 19.98 -13.03
CA THR A 23 5.05 20.20 -12.39
C THR A 23 4.96 19.22 -11.22
N PRO A 24 4.57 19.65 -10.00
CA PRO A 24 4.11 18.68 -9.02
C PRO A 24 2.84 18.06 -9.60
N THR A 25 2.98 16.81 -10.07
CA THR A 25 1.88 15.94 -10.48
C THR A 25 0.76 16.08 -9.46
N SER A 26 -0.41 16.51 -9.96
CA SER A 26 -1.63 16.74 -9.21
C SER A 26 -1.82 15.71 -8.09
N PRO A 27 -2.28 16.11 -6.89
CA PRO A 27 -2.66 15.13 -5.88
C PRO A 27 -3.76 14.28 -6.52
N ARG A 28 -3.45 13.00 -6.78
CA ARG A 28 -4.40 12.04 -7.32
C ARG A 28 -5.62 12.08 -6.39
N ARG A 29 -6.69 12.69 -6.89
CA ARG A 29 -8.02 12.59 -6.30
C ARG A 29 -8.29 11.09 -6.21
N PHE A 30 -8.33 10.56 -4.99
CA PHE A 30 -8.67 9.18 -4.74
C PHE A 30 -10.06 8.92 -5.32
N SER A 31 -10.08 8.40 -6.54
CA SER A 31 -11.24 7.74 -7.10
C SER A 31 -11.22 6.33 -6.51
N PRO A 32 -12.20 5.91 -5.68
CA PRO A 32 -12.30 4.51 -5.30
C PRO A 32 -12.76 3.74 -6.55
N GLY A 33 -11.79 3.21 -7.29
CA GLY A 33 -12.04 2.30 -8.41
C GLY A 33 -12.51 0.93 -7.93
N PRO A 34 -13.12 0.12 -8.81
CA PRO A 34 -13.48 -1.26 -8.51
C PRO A 34 -12.24 -2.04 -8.06
N LYS A 35 -12.36 -2.79 -6.97
CA LYS A 35 -11.26 -3.32 -6.15
C LYS A 35 -10.42 -4.43 -6.80
N ASP A 36 -10.57 -4.73 -8.08
CA ASP A 36 -10.17 -6.04 -8.61
C ASP A 36 -9.20 -6.05 -9.81
N LEU A 37 -8.58 -4.95 -10.25
CA LEU A 37 -7.78 -4.99 -11.50
C LEU A 37 -6.47 -4.17 -11.48
N LEU A 38 -5.70 -4.23 -10.40
CA LEU A 38 -4.27 -3.93 -10.54
C LEU A 38 -3.56 -5.23 -10.98
N PRO A 39 -2.85 -5.25 -12.13
CA PRO A 39 -1.99 -6.38 -12.48
C PRO A 39 -0.96 -6.58 -11.35
N ASP A 40 -0.59 -7.83 -11.07
CA ASP A 40 0.28 -8.19 -9.93
C ASP A 40 1.62 -7.41 -9.90
N ASP A 41 2.08 -6.89 -11.04
CA ASP A 41 3.29 -6.06 -11.18
C ASP A 41 3.14 -4.61 -10.66
N ASP A 42 1.92 -4.09 -10.52
CA ASP A 42 1.63 -2.72 -10.06
C ASP A 42 1.14 -2.67 -8.60
N VAL A 43 1.22 -3.80 -7.87
CA VAL A 43 0.97 -3.79 -6.42
C VAL A 43 2.17 -3.10 -5.77
N PRO A 44 2.02 -1.89 -5.21
CA PRO A 44 3.13 -1.24 -4.52
C PRO A 44 3.58 -2.18 -3.41
N ARG A 45 4.85 -2.62 -3.49
CA ARG A 45 5.49 -3.45 -2.47
C ARG A 45 5.74 -2.65 -1.20
N GLU A 46 4.93 -1.64 -0.91
CA GLU A 46 5.04 -0.81 0.28
C GLU A 46 4.30 -1.49 1.44
N PRO A 47 4.81 -1.36 2.67
CA PRO A 47 4.07 -1.75 3.85
C PRO A 47 2.73 -1.02 3.94
N ARG A 48 1.64 -1.78 3.99
CA ARG A 48 0.27 -1.28 4.16
C ARG A 48 -0.13 -1.44 5.62
N ARG A 49 -0.83 -0.43 6.17
CA ARG A 49 -1.40 -0.48 7.52
C ARG A 49 -2.89 -0.79 7.41
N ILE A 50 -3.26 -2.01 7.77
CA ILE A 50 -4.62 -2.55 7.70
C ILE A 50 -5.22 -2.59 9.10
N VAL A 51 -6.48 -2.20 9.25
CA VAL A 51 -7.21 -2.34 10.51
C VAL A 51 -8.29 -3.40 10.34
N ILE A 52 -8.22 -4.45 11.15
CA ILE A 52 -9.15 -5.57 11.13
C ILE A 52 -9.90 -5.60 12.45
N HIS A 53 -11.22 -5.67 12.36
CA HIS A 53 -12.09 -5.94 13.49
C HIS A 53 -12.24 -7.46 13.64
N ARG A 54 -11.88 -8.00 14.81
CA ARG A 54 -12.00 -9.43 15.10
C ARG A 54 -13.46 -9.87 14.99
N GLY A 55 -13.70 -10.93 14.22
CA GLY A 55 -14.99 -11.61 14.13
C GLY A 55 -15.16 -12.70 15.19
N SER A 56 -16.30 -13.37 15.18
CA SER A 56 -16.61 -14.46 16.11
C SER A 56 -15.62 -15.64 16.05
N THR A 57 -15.02 -15.88 14.89
CA THR A 57 -14.04 -16.97 14.64
C THR A 57 -12.58 -16.50 14.65
N GLY A 58 -12.32 -15.20 14.87
CA GLY A 58 -10.97 -14.62 14.86
C GLY A 58 -10.78 -13.59 13.75
N LEU A 59 -9.58 -13.54 13.18
CA LEU A 59 -9.19 -12.53 12.17
C LEU A 59 -9.45 -12.97 10.72
N GLY A 60 -9.68 -14.27 10.49
CA GLY A 60 -10.03 -14.81 9.17
C GLY A 60 -8.85 -15.04 8.24
N PHE A 61 -7.65 -15.33 8.76
CA PHE A 61 -6.50 -15.75 7.95
C PHE A 61 -5.61 -16.71 8.73
N ASN A 62 -4.78 -17.47 8.02
CA ASN A 62 -3.75 -18.34 8.59
C ASN A 62 -2.35 -17.77 8.35
N ILE A 63 -1.45 -18.02 9.29
CA ILE A 63 -0.04 -17.66 9.20
C ILE A 63 0.85 -18.89 9.06
N VAL A 64 1.99 -18.72 8.40
CA VAL A 64 3.10 -19.68 8.29
C VAL A 64 4.44 -18.94 8.46
N GLY A 65 5.54 -19.69 8.52
CA GLY A 65 6.88 -19.14 8.74
C GLY A 65 7.19 -18.88 10.21
N GLY A 66 8.27 -18.15 10.47
CA GLY A 66 8.82 -17.94 11.81
C GLY A 66 9.72 -19.08 12.30
N GLU A 67 10.12 -19.99 11.43
CA GLU A 67 11.13 -21.03 11.65
C GLU A 67 12.49 -20.49 11.16
N ASP A 68 13.59 -20.80 11.86
CA ASP A 68 14.96 -20.42 11.47
C ASP A 68 15.20 -18.92 11.13
N GLY A 69 14.37 -18.02 11.66
CA GLY A 69 14.45 -16.58 11.41
C GLY A 69 13.72 -16.11 10.15
N GLU A 70 12.93 -16.98 9.52
CA GLU A 70 12.01 -16.60 8.45
C GLU A 70 10.91 -15.66 8.94
N GLY A 71 10.37 -14.84 8.03
CA GLY A 71 9.26 -13.95 8.32
C GLY A 71 7.95 -14.68 8.58
N ILE A 72 6.95 -13.94 9.08
CA ILE A 72 5.58 -14.45 9.22
C ILE A 72 4.78 -14.09 7.97
N PHE A 73 4.17 -15.08 7.32
CA PHE A 73 3.45 -14.90 6.06
C PHE A 73 2.01 -15.38 6.15
N ILE A 74 1.13 -14.75 5.38
CA ILE A 74 -0.26 -15.19 5.23
C ILE A 74 -0.33 -16.31 4.19
N SER A 75 -0.71 -17.51 4.63
CA SER A 75 -0.87 -18.69 3.77
C SER A 75 -2.28 -18.84 3.20
N PHE A 76 -3.28 -18.34 3.91
CA PHE A 76 -4.69 -18.49 3.55
C PHE A 76 -5.54 -17.35 4.13
N ILE A 77 -6.56 -16.93 3.39
CA ILE A 77 -7.60 -15.99 3.84
C ILE A 77 -8.95 -16.69 3.77
N LEU A 78 -9.70 -16.63 4.86
CA LEU A 78 -11.04 -17.18 4.96
C LEU A 78 -12.03 -16.28 4.23
N ALA A 79 -12.63 -16.79 3.15
CA ALA A 79 -13.67 -16.10 2.39
C ALA A 79 -14.84 -15.69 3.30
N GLY A 80 -15.28 -14.43 3.20
CA GLY A 80 -16.30 -13.83 4.06
C GLY A 80 -15.83 -13.54 5.50
N GLY A 81 -14.56 -13.82 5.83
CA GLY A 81 -13.96 -13.49 7.12
C GLY A 81 -13.51 -12.03 7.22
N PRO A 82 -13.12 -11.54 8.42
CA PRO A 82 -12.76 -10.13 8.60
C PRO A 82 -11.60 -9.65 7.72
N ALA A 83 -10.56 -10.48 7.53
CA ALA A 83 -9.46 -10.16 6.63
C ALA A 83 -9.89 -10.08 5.17
N ASP A 84 -10.75 -10.99 4.70
CA ASP A 84 -11.31 -10.95 3.34
C ASP A 84 -12.16 -9.70 3.12
N LEU A 85 -13.04 -9.38 4.08
CA LEU A 85 -13.91 -8.21 4.03
C LEU A 85 -13.12 -6.88 4.05
N SER A 86 -11.92 -6.86 4.62
CA SER A 86 -11.02 -5.69 4.51
C SER A 86 -10.61 -5.46 3.05
N GLY A 87 -10.39 -6.53 2.28
CA GLY A 87 -9.87 -6.50 0.90
C GLY A 87 -8.42 -6.02 0.79
N GLU A 88 -7.74 -5.77 1.91
CA GLU A 88 -6.38 -5.21 1.92
C GLU A 88 -5.32 -6.29 2.14
N LEU A 89 -5.65 -7.33 2.90
CA LEU A 89 -4.78 -8.49 3.09
C LEU A 89 -4.95 -9.50 1.96
N ARG A 90 -3.84 -10.16 1.60
CA ARG A 90 -3.83 -11.25 0.62
C ARG A 90 -2.86 -12.36 1.03
N LYS A 91 -3.04 -13.55 0.45
CA LYS A 91 -2.04 -14.62 0.53
C LYS A 91 -0.71 -14.11 -0.04
N GLY A 92 0.41 -14.45 0.61
CA GLY A 92 1.74 -13.98 0.24
C GLY A 92 2.09 -12.61 0.85
N ASP A 93 1.24 -12.03 1.69
CA ASP A 93 1.63 -10.90 2.52
C ASP A 93 2.53 -11.37 3.67
N GLN A 94 3.67 -10.70 3.84
CA GLN A 94 4.48 -10.78 5.05
C GLN A 94 3.90 -9.84 6.11
N ILE A 95 3.61 -10.36 7.30
CA ILE A 95 3.20 -9.57 8.45
C ILE A 95 4.45 -8.98 9.10
N LEU A 96 4.55 -7.66 9.08
CA LEU A 96 5.67 -6.92 9.66
C LEU A 96 5.39 -6.53 11.12
N SER A 97 4.16 -6.18 11.45
CA SER A 97 3.79 -5.87 12.84
C SER A 97 2.30 -6.05 13.12
N VAL A 98 1.96 -6.25 14.40
CA VAL A 98 0.59 -6.34 14.91
C VAL A 98 0.45 -5.44 16.13
N ASN A 99 -0.47 -4.49 16.10
CA ASN A 99 -0.69 -3.47 17.13
C ASN A 99 0.62 -2.75 17.55
N GLY A 100 1.55 -2.56 16.61
CA GLY A 100 2.86 -1.95 16.87
C GLY A 100 3.92 -2.90 17.41
N VAL A 101 3.60 -4.17 17.67
CA VAL A 101 4.57 -5.22 17.99
C VAL A 101 5.21 -5.72 16.70
N ASP A 102 6.53 -5.60 16.59
CA ASP A 102 7.30 -6.06 15.42
C ASP A 102 7.32 -7.59 15.35
N LEU A 103 7.00 -8.14 14.17
CA LEU A 103 6.96 -9.57 13.90
C LEU A 103 7.94 -10.01 12.81
N ARG A 104 8.80 -9.10 12.30
CA ARG A 104 9.73 -9.40 11.20
C ARG A 104 10.72 -10.54 11.48
N GLY A 105 11.08 -10.75 12.74
CA GLY A 105 11.91 -11.86 13.21
C GLY A 105 11.28 -12.60 14.39
N ALA A 106 9.95 -12.55 14.50
CA ALA A 106 9.24 -13.28 15.54
C ALA A 106 9.11 -14.75 15.15
N THR A 107 9.12 -15.63 16.16
CA THR A 107 8.80 -17.03 15.94
C THR A 107 7.32 -17.20 15.62
N HIS A 108 6.96 -18.36 15.04
CA HIS A 108 5.56 -18.71 14.79
C HIS A 108 4.68 -18.53 16.03
N GLU A 109 5.16 -19.02 17.18
CA GLU A 109 4.44 -18.94 18.46
C GLU A 109 4.26 -17.51 18.94
N GLN A 110 5.30 -16.68 18.84
CA GLN A 110 5.24 -15.26 19.23
C GLN A 110 4.23 -14.49 18.37
N ALA A 111 4.23 -14.73 17.06
CA ALA A 111 3.28 -14.13 16.13
C ALA A 111 1.83 -14.57 16.42
N ALA A 112 1.62 -15.87 16.65
CA ALA A 112 0.31 -16.41 17.01
C ALA A 112 -0.20 -15.80 18.33
N LEU A 113 0.68 -15.66 19.33
CA LEU A 113 0.34 -15.04 20.61
C LEU A 113 0.01 -13.56 20.45
N ALA A 114 0.79 -12.80 19.68
CA ALA A 114 0.53 -11.40 19.40
C ALA A 114 -0.82 -11.19 18.72
N LEU A 115 -1.13 -11.98 17.69
CA LEU A 115 -2.42 -11.96 17.00
C LEU A 115 -3.56 -12.36 17.93
N LYS A 116 -3.38 -13.38 18.78
CA LYS A 116 -4.39 -13.81 19.76
C LYS A 116 -4.69 -12.74 20.80
N ASN A 117 -3.68 -12.04 21.28
CA ASN A 117 -3.79 -11.02 22.32
C ASN A 117 -4.11 -9.62 21.79
N ALA A 118 -4.14 -9.41 20.47
CA ALA A 118 -4.38 -8.11 19.84
C ALA A 118 -5.79 -7.51 20.08
N GLY A 119 -6.68 -8.22 20.76
CA GLY A 119 -8.02 -7.73 21.11
C GLY A 119 -8.98 -7.67 19.92
N GLN A 120 -9.93 -6.74 19.98
CA GLN A 120 -10.99 -6.58 18.98
C GLN A 120 -10.56 -5.74 17.77
N ASN A 121 -9.75 -4.70 17.98
CA ASN A 121 -9.28 -3.82 16.93
C ASN A 121 -7.80 -4.11 16.68
N VAL A 122 -7.52 -4.85 15.61
CA VAL A 122 -6.17 -5.30 15.29
C VAL A 122 -5.62 -4.46 14.14
N THR A 123 -4.56 -3.69 14.40
CA THR A 123 -3.80 -2.99 13.38
C THR A 123 -2.67 -3.90 12.90
N ILE A 124 -2.69 -4.28 11.64
CA ILE A 124 -1.64 -5.10 11.01
C ILE A 124 -0.87 -4.23 10.04
N VAL A 125 0.46 -4.30 10.07
CA VAL A 125 1.29 -3.78 8.99
C VAL A 125 1.79 -4.96 8.18
N ALA A 126 1.43 -5.02 6.90
CA ALA A 126 1.77 -6.12 6.02
C ALA A 126 2.30 -5.63 4.67
N GLN A 127 3.18 -6.40 4.05
CA GLN A 127 3.80 -6.09 2.77
C GLN A 127 3.64 -7.28 1.85
N TYR A 128 3.17 -7.06 0.61
CA TYR A 128 3.06 -8.14 -0.37
C TYR A 128 4.45 -8.60 -0.78
N ARG A 129 4.76 -9.86 -0.47
CA ARG A 129 6.02 -10.54 -0.80
C ARG A 129 5.71 -11.99 -1.18
N PRO A 130 5.13 -12.20 -2.38
CA PRO A 130 5.04 -13.54 -2.93
C PRO A 130 6.47 -14.05 -3.10
N GLU A 131 6.80 -15.16 -2.45
CA GLU A 131 8.03 -15.91 -2.74
C GLU A 131 8.00 -16.46 -4.17
#